data_AF-A0A8T6RVC3-F1
#
_entry.id   AF-A0A8T6RVC3-F1
#
_cell.length_a   1.000
_cell.length_b   1.000
_cell.length_c   1.000
_cell.angle_alpha   90.00
_cell.angle_beta   90.00
_cell.angle_gamma   90.00
#
_symmetry.space_group_name_H-M   'P 1'
#
loop_
_entity.id
_entity.type
_entity.pdbx_description
1 polymer ?
#
loop_
_entity_poly.entity_id
_entity_poly.type
_entity_poly.pdbx_seq_one_letter_code
_entity_poly.pdbx_strand_id
1 'polypeptide(L)'
;MATLLLERERFPRDKPCGGAMYATVLDRYPELEAVADRRVAAVRTHLNYEQVVTRPKDTLLFRRTRLDEHLARRAEAAGVDLRDGVNVRRIDFGPDGVTVGDGMGKEFRGSLLVDA
;
A
#
# COMPACT_ATOMS: atom_id res chain seq x y z
N MET A 1 -19.29 1.28 8.25
CA MET A 1 -19.50 0.06 7.43
C MET A 1 -18.45 -0.96 7.83
N ALA A 2 -18.76 -2.25 7.85
CA ALA A 2 -17.75 -3.28 8.10
C ALA A 2 -16.84 -3.41 6.87
N THR A 3 -15.52 -3.52 7.08
CA THR A 3 -14.52 -3.60 6.02
C THR A 3 -13.59 -4.78 6.29
N LEU A 4 -13.36 -5.58 5.26
CA LEU A 4 -12.43 -6.71 5.25
C LEU A 4 -11.31 -6.40 4.24
N LEU A 5 -10.06 -6.50 4.68
CA LEU A 5 -8.89 -6.38 3.82
C LEU A 5 -8.22 -7.74 3.70
N LEU A 6 -8.16 -8.27 2.47
CA LEU A 6 -7.47 -9.53 2.16
C LEU A 6 -6.13 -9.21 1.50
N GLU A 7 -5.03 -9.58 2.15
CA GLU A 7 -3.67 -9.45 1.59
C GLU A 7 -3.10 -10.86 1.32
N ARG A 8 -2.48 -11.01 0.15
CA ARG A 8 -1.92 -12.28 -0.31
C ARG A 8 -0.70 -12.67 0.50
N GLU A 9 0.18 -11.71 0.79
CA GLU A 9 1.40 -11.94 1.55
C GLU A 9 1.15 -11.73 3.06
N ARG A 10 2.16 -11.97 3.91
CA ARG A 10 2.05 -11.68 5.36
C ARG A 10 2.83 -10.42 5.69
N PHE A 11 2.28 -9.58 6.56
CA PHE A 11 3.03 -8.40 7.03
C PHE A 11 4.06 -8.81 8.09
N PRO A 12 5.27 -8.22 8.07
CA PRO A 12 5.80 -7.29 7.07
C PRO A 12 6.10 -7.99 5.74
N ARG A 13 5.66 -7.42 4.61
CA ARG A 13 5.91 -7.99 3.28
C ARG A 13 7.00 -7.27 2.50
N ASP A 14 7.80 -8.01 1.76
CA ASP A 14 8.85 -7.44 0.92
C ASP A 14 8.32 -7.21 -0.51
N LYS A 15 8.23 -5.94 -0.90
CA LYS A 15 7.85 -5.52 -2.24
C LYS A 15 8.85 -4.47 -2.72
N PRO A 16 9.80 -4.83 -3.61
CA PRO A 16 10.84 -3.93 -4.05
C PRO A 16 10.24 -2.70 -4.74
N CYS A 17 10.73 -1.53 -4.34
CA CYS A 17 10.27 -0.23 -4.85
C CYS A 17 11.37 0.80 -4.65
N GLY A 18 11.36 1.88 -5.46
CA GLY A 18 12.26 3.02 -5.26
C GLY A 18 11.97 3.83 -4.00
N GLY A 19 10.78 3.70 -3.41
CA GLY A 19 10.43 4.30 -2.11
C GLY A 19 10.17 5.80 -2.11
N ALA A 20 10.39 6.51 -3.22
CA ALA A 20 10.25 7.95 -3.30
C ALA A 20 8.79 8.39 -3.44
N MET A 21 8.37 9.35 -2.62
CA MET A 21 7.07 10.02 -2.68
C MET A 21 7.27 11.52 -2.45
N TYR A 22 6.62 12.37 -3.24
CA TYR A 22 6.74 13.81 -3.05
C TYR A 22 6.20 14.25 -1.69
N ALA A 23 6.88 15.20 -1.05
CA ALA A 23 6.51 15.68 0.28
C ALA A 23 5.12 16.33 0.33
N THR A 24 4.55 16.71 -0.83
CA THR A 24 3.15 17.16 -0.95
C THR A 24 2.13 16.12 -0.50
N VAL A 25 2.51 14.85 -0.34
CA VAL A 25 1.64 13.85 0.31
C VAL A 25 1.29 14.26 1.75
N LEU A 26 2.19 14.96 2.44
CA LEU A 26 2.01 15.39 3.83
C LEU A 26 0.93 16.47 3.96
N ASP A 27 0.59 17.18 2.88
CA ASP A 27 -0.51 18.15 2.88
C ASP A 27 -1.86 17.47 3.20
N ARG A 28 -1.97 16.18 2.87
CA ARG A 28 -3.17 15.37 3.17
C ARG A 28 -2.95 14.33 4.25
N TYR A 29 -1.73 13.79 4.36
CA TYR A 29 -1.39 12.72 5.30
C TYR A 29 -0.13 13.10 6.09
N PRO A 30 -0.20 14.12 6.96
CA PRO A 30 0.95 14.62 7.69
C PRO A 30 1.59 13.57 8.60
N GLU A 31 0.81 12.58 9.06
CA GLU A 31 1.29 11.48 9.89
C GLU A 31 2.33 10.58 9.20
N LEU A 32 2.37 10.58 7.86
CA LEU A 32 3.32 9.75 7.12
C LEU A 32 4.76 10.21 7.29
N GLU A 33 5.00 11.46 7.71
CA GLU A 33 6.36 11.93 7.99
C GLU A 33 7.05 11.09 9.07
N ALA A 34 6.29 10.62 10.08
CA ALA A 34 6.81 9.82 11.18
C ALA A 34 7.33 8.43 10.76
N VAL A 35 6.91 7.94 9.59
CA VAL A 35 7.34 6.64 9.05
C VAL A 35 8.22 6.76 7.80
N ALA A 36 8.57 7.98 7.41
CA ALA A 36 9.57 8.20 6.38
C ALA A 36 10.96 7.78 6.87
N ASP A 37 11.69 7.02 6.07
CA ASP A 37 13.05 6.64 6.40
C ASP A 37 14.02 7.81 6.17
N ARG A 38 13.77 8.65 5.15
CA ARG A 38 14.57 9.85 4.85
C ARG A 38 13.72 10.93 4.17
N ARG A 39 14.19 12.17 4.26
CA ARG A 39 13.73 13.29 3.42
C ARG A 39 14.92 13.80 2.60
N VAL A 40 14.70 14.03 1.30
CA VAL A 40 15.71 14.52 0.36
C VAL A 40 15.21 15.80 -0.30
N ALA A 41 16.13 16.73 -0.55
CA ALA A 41 15.79 18.07 -1.02
C ALA A 41 15.95 18.27 -2.53
N ALA A 42 16.53 17.30 -3.25
CA ALA A 42 16.80 17.41 -4.68
C ALA A 42 16.82 16.05 -5.36
N VAL A 43 16.51 16.06 -6.66
CA VAL A 43 16.64 14.91 -7.56
C VAL A 43 17.68 15.23 -8.63
N ARG A 44 18.61 14.30 -8.84
CA ARG A 44 19.58 14.32 -9.93
C ARG A 44 19.14 13.31 -10.97
N THR A 45 18.94 13.76 -12.20
CA THR A 45 18.55 12.90 -13.33
C THR A 45 19.77 12.67 -14.21
N HIS A 46 19.99 11.41 -14.57
CA HIS A 46 21.04 10.99 -15.48
C HIS A 46 20.41 10.39 -16.74
N LEU A 47 21.01 10.66 -17.90
CA LEU A 47 20.68 10.03 -19.18
C LEU A 47 21.99 9.50 -19.77
N ASN A 48 22.01 8.24 -20.18
CA ASN A 48 23.23 7.58 -20.67
C ASN A 48 24.41 7.72 -19.71
N TYR A 49 24.14 7.58 -18.40
CA TYR A 49 25.11 7.74 -17.30
C TYR A 49 25.66 9.17 -17.11
N GLU A 50 25.29 10.13 -17.95
CA GLU A 50 25.66 11.53 -17.81
C GLU A 50 24.60 12.31 -17.03
N GLN A 51 25.02 13.17 -16.10
CA GLN A 51 24.10 14.01 -15.36
C GLN A 51 23.54 15.10 -16.28
N VAL A 52 22.24 15.07 -16.52
CA VAL A 52 21.58 16.06 -17.40
C VAL A 52 20.94 17.20 -16.62
N VAL A 53 20.41 16.94 -15.43
CA VAL A 53 19.75 17.99 -14.64
C VAL A 53 19.75 17.67 -13.14
N THR A 54 19.88 18.72 -12.33
CA THR A 54 19.57 18.69 -10.90
C THR A 54 18.42 19.65 -10.63
N ARG A 55 17.37 19.20 -9.95
CA ARG A 55 16.24 20.04 -9.56
C ARG A 55 15.97 19.93 -8.05
N PRO A 56 15.74 21.06 -7.35
CA PRO A 56 15.17 21.04 -6.01
C PRO A 56 13.83 20.31 -6.04
N LYS A 57 13.65 19.34 -5.16
CA LYS A 57 12.45 18.52 -5.08
C LYS A 57 12.37 17.88 -3.70
N ASP A 58 11.45 18.38 -2.88
CA ASP A 58 11.21 17.85 -1.56
C ASP A 58 10.49 16.50 -1.63
N THR A 59 11.16 15.47 -1.15
CA THR A 59 10.76 14.07 -1.38
C THR A 59 11.05 13.25 -0.13
N LEU A 60 10.10 12.41 0.26
CA LEU A 60 10.24 11.42 1.31
C LEU A 60 10.62 10.07 0.70
N LEU A 61 11.51 9.34 1.36
CA LEU A 61 11.87 7.98 1.02
C LEU A 61 11.31 7.03 2.07
N PHE A 62 10.60 6.01 1.61
CA PHE A 62 10.00 4.97 2.42
C PHE A 62 10.48 3.59 1.99
N ARG A 63 10.71 2.71 2.96
CA ARG A 63 10.72 1.27 2.73
C ARG A 63 9.28 0.77 2.66
N ARG A 64 8.90 0.17 1.52
CA ARG A 64 7.56 -0.41 1.31
C ARG A 64 7.15 -1.38 2.42
N THR A 65 8.08 -2.19 2.89
CA THR A 65 7.85 -3.11 4.01
C THR A 65 7.34 -2.40 5.26
N ARG A 66 7.88 -1.22 5.58
CA ARG A 66 7.48 -0.43 6.75
C ARG A 66 6.22 0.40 6.51
N LEU A 67 6.14 1.06 5.35
CA LEU A 67 4.98 1.89 5.01
C LEU A 67 3.71 1.05 4.89
N ASP A 68 3.77 -0.06 4.15
CA ASP A 68 2.59 -0.92 3.92
C ASP A 68 2.13 -1.56 5.24
N GLU A 69 3.06 -2.05 6.08
CA GLU A 69 2.72 -2.55 7.42
C GLU A 69 2.11 -1.45 8.29
N HIS A 70 2.69 -0.25 8.32
CA HIS A 70 2.14 0.86 9.09
C HIS A 70 0.69 1.17 8.70
N LEU A 71 0.41 1.26 7.39
CA LEU A 71 -0.94 1.52 6.88
C LEU A 71 -1.90 0.37 7.23
N ALA A 72 -1.46 -0.89 7.09
CA ALA A 72 -2.28 -2.06 7.42
C ALA A 72 -2.65 -2.09 8.91
N ARG A 73 -1.68 -1.86 9.81
CA ARG A 73 -1.91 -1.82 11.26
C ARG A 73 -2.77 -0.64 11.68
N ARG A 74 -2.66 0.51 10.99
CA ARG A 74 -3.55 1.66 11.20
C ARG A 74 -4.99 1.35 10.79
N ALA A 75 -5.20 0.63 9.68
CA ALA A 75 -6.52 0.18 9.27
C ALA A 75 -7.12 -0.82 10.27
N GLU A 76 -6.33 -1.79 10.72
CA GLU A 76 -6.72 -2.76 11.76
C GLU A 76 -7.12 -2.04 13.06
N ALA A 77 -6.32 -1.08 13.52
CA ALA A 77 -6.64 -0.26 14.69
C ALA A 77 -7.90 0.61 14.52
N ALA A 78 -8.29 0.93 13.27
CA ALA A 78 -9.53 1.62 12.96
C ALA A 78 -10.76 0.68 12.83
N GLY A 79 -10.57 -0.63 13.03
CA GLY A 79 -11.65 -1.64 13.03
C GLY A 79 -11.81 -2.39 11.72
N VAL A 80 -10.86 -2.30 10.78
CA VAL A 80 -10.84 -3.15 9.58
C VAL A 80 -10.42 -4.58 9.98
N ASP A 81 -11.17 -5.60 9.53
CA ASP A 81 -10.74 -6.99 9.64
C ASP A 81 -9.64 -7.24 8.61
N LEU A 82 -8.39 -7.28 9.07
CA LEU A 82 -7.22 -7.52 8.24
C LEU A 82 -6.87 -9.00 8.23
N ARG A 83 -6.88 -9.63 7.05
CA ARG A 83 -6.46 -11.03 6.89
C ARG A 83 -5.36 -11.16 5.84
N ASP A 84 -4.16 -11.43 6.33
CA ASP A 84 -2.97 -11.64 5.52
C ASP A 84 -2.74 -13.14 5.21
N GLY A 85 -1.92 -13.43 4.21
CA GLY A 85 -1.74 -14.79 3.70
C GLY A 85 -2.96 -15.37 2.95
N VAL A 86 -3.90 -14.53 2.52
CA VAL A 86 -5.11 -14.93 1.80
C VAL A 86 -4.94 -14.63 0.31
N ASN A 87 -4.64 -15.66 -0.47
CA ASN A 87 -4.51 -15.54 -1.91
C ASN A 87 -5.89 -15.70 -2.57
N VAL A 88 -6.52 -14.58 -2.91
CA VAL A 88 -7.78 -14.54 -3.67
C VAL A 88 -7.58 -15.19 -5.04
N ARG A 89 -8.43 -16.16 -5.38
CA ARG A 89 -8.37 -16.90 -6.64
C ARG A 89 -9.68 -16.89 -7.43
N ARG A 90 -10.79 -16.56 -6.78
CA ARG A 90 -12.12 -16.51 -7.40
C ARG A 90 -12.87 -15.29 -6.89
N ILE A 91 -13.58 -14.64 -7.79
CA ILE A 91 -14.49 -13.54 -7.51
C ILE A 91 -15.77 -13.82 -8.30
N ASP A 92 -16.90 -13.91 -7.60
CA ASP A 92 -18.21 -14.11 -8.20
C ASP A 92 -19.13 -12.95 -7.82
N PHE A 93 -19.72 -12.32 -8.84
CA PHE A 93 -20.68 -11.24 -8.67
C PHE A 93 -22.10 -11.81 -8.76
N GLY A 94 -22.94 -11.44 -7.81
CA GLY A 94 -24.35 -11.78 -7.78
C GLY A 94 -25.23 -10.56 -7.50
N PRO A 95 -26.56 -10.72 -7.55
CA PRO A 95 -27.50 -9.63 -7.28
C PRO A 95 -27.37 -9.07 -5.85
N ASP A 96 -26.92 -9.89 -4.90
CA ASP A 96 -26.80 -9.52 -3.48
C ASP A 96 -25.38 -9.08 -3.06
N GLY A 97 -24.44 -8.97 -4.02
CA GLY A 97 -23.07 -8.51 -3.76
C GLY A 97 -21.99 -9.37 -4.42
N VAL A 98 -20.82 -9.43 -3.77
CA VAL A 98 -19.63 -10.16 -4.25
C VAL A 98 -19.25 -11.25 -3.27
N THR A 99 -18.93 -12.44 -3.82
CA THR A 99 -18.30 -13.53 -3.09
C THR A 99 -16.86 -13.68 -3.56
N VAL A 100 -15.92 -13.70 -2.62
CA VAL A 100 -14.49 -13.81 -2.87
C VAL A 100 -14.00 -15.12 -2.26
N GLY A 101 -13.31 -15.95 -3.05
CA GLY A 101 -12.78 -17.24 -2.62
C GLY A 101 -11.26 -17.26 -2.62
N ASP A 102 -10.66 -17.85 -1.58
CA ASP A 102 -9.28 -18.32 -1.67
C ASP A 102 -9.23 -19.67 -2.40
N GLY A 103 -8.11 -20.00 -3.01
CA GLY A 103 -7.94 -21.27 -3.72
C GLY A 103 -7.95 -22.53 -2.82
N MET A 104 -8.19 -22.36 -1.52
CA MET A 104 -8.18 -23.40 -0.50
C MET A 104 -9.57 -23.63 0.13
N GLY A 105 -10.61 -22.97 -0.39
CA GLY A 105 -12.00 -23.17 0.03
C GLY A 105 -12.53 -22.19 1.07
N LYS A 106 -11.76 -21.16 1.49
CA LYS A 106 -12.33 -20.06 2.27
C LYS A 106 -13.13 -19.15 1.35
N GLU A 107 -14.28 -18.70 1.85
CA GLU A 107 -15.14 -17.74 1.16
C GLU A 107 -15.41 -16.53 2.05
N PHE A 108 -15.50 -15.37 1.41
CA PHE A 108 -15.81 -14.08 2.02
C PHE A 108 -16.92 -13.42 1.20
N ARG A 109 -17.86 -12.73 1.86
CA ARG A 109 -18.96 -12.04 1.20
C ARG A 109 -18.97 -10.57 1.56
N GLY A 110 -19.29 -9.72 0.60
CA GLY A 110 -19.41 -8.28 0.79
C GLY A 110 -20.35 -7.65 -0.23
N SER A 111 -20.77 -6.42 0.01
CA SER A 111 -21.62 -5.67 -0.92
C SER A 111 -20.82 -4.89 -1.98
N LEU A 112 -19.52 -4.69 -1.76
CA LEU A 112 -18.62 -3.96 -2.64
C LEU A 112 -17.24 -4.62 -2.59
N LEU A 113 -16.59 -4.75 -3.75
CA LEU A 113 -15.20 -5.17 -3.88
C LEU A 113 -14.37 -4.01 -4.42
N VAL A 114 -13.18 -3.81 -3.84
CA VAL A 114 -12.14 -2.94 -4.37
C VAL A 114 -10.90 -3.79 -4.60
N ASP A 115 -10.40 -3.79 -5.84
CA ASP A 115 -9.15 -4.44 -6.23
C ASP A 115 -8.04 -3.38 -6.28
N ALA A 116 -6.93 -3.60 -5.55
CA ALA A 116 -5.90 -2.59 -5.25
C ALA A 116 -4.49 -3.16 -5.14
#